data_AF-A0A2N6SDB9-F1
#
_entry.id   AF-A0A2N6SDB9-F1
#
_cell.length_a   1.000
_cell.length_b   1.000
_cell.length_c   1.000
_cell.angle_alpha   90.00
_cell.angle_beta   90.00
_cell.angle_gamma   90.00
#
_symmetry.space_group_name_H-M   'P 1'
#
loop_
_entity.id
_entity.type
_entity.pdbx_description
1 polymer ?
#
loop_
_entity_poly.entity_id
_entity_poly.type
_entity_poly.pdbx_seq_one_letter_code
_entity_poly.pdbx_strand_id
1 'polypeptide(L)'
;MVFFLFTGYLIISIFIFIIFFGKILSIKDSGKNVYLEMPWNKFLVISIIVGLVISPIWIFICSFLSGLAGSADALRFTVIASYITMFIYIVIIVICAVGTDKKNIIIRRNNKI
;
A
#
# COMPACT_ATOMS: atom_id res chain seq x y z
N MET A 1 17.45 14.10 12.53
CA MET A 1 15.98 14.20 12.69
C MET A 1 15.25 13.92 11.38
N VAL A 2 15.61 14.62 10.28
CA VAL A 2 15.04 14.42 8.94
C VAL A 2 15.18 12.97 8.43
N PHE A 3 16.37 12.37 8.54
CA PHE A 3 16.63 10.97 8.14
C PHE A 3 15.73 9.93 8.85
N PHE A 4 15.33 10.19 10.11
CA PHE A 4 14.50 9.27 10.90
C PHE A 4 13.05 9.23 10.41
N LEU A 5 12.50 10.39 10.02
CA LEU A 5 11.16 10.49 9.42
C LEU A 5 11.10 9.79 8.06
N PHE A 6 12.21 9.82 7.31
CA PHE A 6 12.35 9.16 6.01
C PHE A 6 12.39 7.65 6.10
N THR A 7 13.29 7.11 6.90
CA THR A 7 13.40 5.66 7.08
C THR A 7 12.13 5.10 7.72
N GLY A 8 11.49 5.84 8.63
CA GLY A 8 10.22 5.46 9.25
C GLY A 8 9.10 5.25 8.23
N TYR A 9 8.93 6.18 7.28
CA TYR A 9 7.87 6.09 6.27
C TYR A 9 8.02 4.86 5.35
N LEU A 10 9.25 4.57 4.94
CA LEU A 10 9.56 3.40 4.11
C LEU A 10 9.34 2.10 4.91
N ILE A 11 9.83 2.03 6.15
CA ILE A 11 9.63 0.88 7.04
C ILE A 11 8.14 0.60 7.24
N ILE A 12 7.34 1.62 7.56
CA ILE A 12 5.88 1.48 7.77
C ILE A 12 5.21 0.89 6.51
N SER A 13 5.58 1.39 5.33
CA SER A 13 5.02 0.90 4.07
C SER A 13 5.35 -0.56 3.79
N ILE A 14 6.58 -0.99 4.10
CA ILE A 14 6.99 -2.40 4.02
C ILE A 14 6.20 -3.26 5.01
N PHE A 15 6.03 -2.80 6.26
CA PHE A 15 5.25 -3.52 7.26
C PHE A 15 3.80 -3.72 6.82
N ILE A 16 3.17 -2.69 6.28
CA ILE A 16 1.81 -2.77 5.73
C ILE A 16 1.74 -3.83 4.61
N PHE A 17 2.73 -3.85 3.72
CA PHE A 17 2.83 -4.83 2.64
C PHE A 17 2.95 -6.27 3.18
N ILE A 18 3.83 -6.49 4.16
CA ILE A 18 4.01 -7.81 4.79
C ILE A 18 2.73 -8.27 5.48
N ILE A 19 2.07 -7.40 6.25
CA ILE A 19 0.81 -7.72 6.93
C ILE A 19 -0.29 -8.06 5.90
N PHE A 20 -0.36 -7.33 4.79
CA PHE A 20 -1.32 -7.56 3.74
C PHE A 20 -1.15 -8.96 3.11
N PHE A 21 0.07 -9.32 2.70
CA PHE A 21 0.35 -10.64 2.16
C PHE A 21 0.21 -11.75 3.20
N GLY A 22 0.66 -11.52 4.43
CA GLY A 22 0.50 -12.46 5.53
C GLY A 22 -0.97 -12.80 5.79
N LYS A 23 -1.87 -11.82 5.68
CA LYS A 23 -3.31 -12.06 5.80
C LYS A 23 -3.87 -12.90 4.64
N ILE A 24 -3.42 -12.66 3.41
CA ILE A 24 -3.80 -13.49 2.25
C ILE A 24 -3.34 -14.93 2.42
N LEU A 25 -2.07 -15.13 2.81
CA LEU A 25 -1.47 -16.43 3.08
C LEU A 25 -2.21 -17.16 4.21
N SER A 26 -2.51 -16.48 5.31
CA SER A 26 -3.24 -17.05 6.45
C SER A 26 -4.64 -17.55 6.05
N ILE A 27 -5.38 -16.79 5.23
CA ILE A 27 -6.69 -17.25 4.74
C ILE A 27 -6.52 -18.46 3.81
N LYS A 28 -5.50 -18.44 2.95
CA LYS A 28 -5.22 -19.56 2.04
C LYS A 28 -4.90 -20.85 2.81
N ASP A 29 -4.06 -20.77 3.85
CA ASP A 29 -3.69 -21.92 4.70
C ASP A 29 -4.89 -22.47 5.48
N SER A 30 -5.86 -21.62 5.83
CA SER A 30 -7.09 -22.06 6.49
C SER A 30 -8.08 -22.78 5.56
N GLY A 31 -7.73 -22.99 4.28
CA GLY A 31 -8.58 -23.66 3.29
C GLY A 31 -9.78 -22.85 2.81
N LYS A 32 -9.88 -21.59 3.25
CA LYS A 32 -11.00 -20.70 2.98
C LYS A 32 -10.81 -19.94 1.67
N ASN A 33 -11.91 -19.54 1.04
CA ASN A 33 -11.84 -18.78 -0.20
C ASN A 33 -11.40 -17.34 0.08
N VAL A 34 -10.13 -17.05 -0.22
CA VAL A 34 -9.51 -15.72 -0.07
C VAL A 34 -10.36 -14.63 -0.73
N TYR A 35 -10.98 -14.89 -1.88
CA TYR A 35 -11.79 -13.89 -2.57
C TYR A 35 -13.05 -13.49 -1.80
N LEU A 36 -13.64 -14.42 -1.05
CA LEU A 36 -14.85 -14.16 -0.27
C LEU A 36 -14.53 -13.58 1.11
N GLU A 37 -13.54 -14.15 1.81
CA GLU A 37 -13.24 -13.77 3.20
C GLU A 37 -12.46 -12.46 3.32
N MET A 38 -11.57 -12.18 2.38
CA MET A 38 -10.77 -10.96 2.43
C MET A 38 -11.67 -9.73 2.19
N PRO A 39 -11.57 -8.68 3.02
CA PRO A 39 -12.32 -7.44 2.83
C PRO A 39 -11.63 -6.55 1.78
N TRP A 40 -11.54 -7.02 0.54
CA TRP A 40 -10.82 -6.38 -0.56
C TRP A 40 -11.17 -4.90 -0.73
N ASN A 41 -12.46 -4.55 -0.72
CA ASN A 41 -12.89 -3.16 -0.89
C ASN A 41 -12.40 -2.24 0.23
N LYS A 42 -12.38 -2.72 1.49
CA LYS A 42 -11.84 -1.91 2.60
C LYS A 42 -10.35 -1.69 2.44
N PHE A 43 -9.60 -2.74 2.09
CA PHE A 43 -8.17 -2.62 1.83
C PHE A 43 -7.89 -1.72 0.63
N LEU A 44 -8.67 -1.80 -0.44
CA LEU A 44 -8.57 -0.93 -1.61
C LEU A 44 -8.70 0.53 -1.22
N VAL A 45 -9.77 0.89 -0.50
CA VAL A 45 -10.01 2.28 -0.06
C VAL A 45 -8.88 2.78 0.83
N ILE A 46 -8.44 1.97 1.79
CA ILE A 46 -7.32 2.33 2.67
C ILE A 46 -6.04 2.54 1.85
N SER A 47 -5.73 1.64 0.92
CA SER A 47 -4.54 1.76 0.07
C SER A 47 -4.58 2.98 -0.84
N ILE A 48 -5.76 3.40 -1.32
CA ILE A 48 -5.90 4.66 -2.07
C ILE A 48 -5.66 5.86 -1.14
N ILE A 49 -6.29 5.91 0.03
CA ILE A 49 -6.12 7.03 0.96
C ILE A 49 -4.65 7.15 1.38
N VAL A 50 -4.04 6.06 1.83
CA VAL A 50 -2.67 6.08 2.33
C VAL A 50 -1.65 6.23 1.20
N GLY A 51 -1.80 5.46 0.12
CA GLY A 51 -0.84 5.41 -0.97
C GLY A 51 -0.93 6.56 -1.97
N LEU A 52 -2.11 7.13 -2.17
CA LEU A 52 -2.36 8.14 -3.20
C LEU A 52 -2.63 9.54 -2.62
N VAL A 53 -3.11 9.65 -1.37
CA VAL A 53 -3.37 10.96 -0.73
C VAL A 53 -2.28 11.29 0.28
N ILE A 54 -2.02 10.40 1.24
CA ILE A 54 -1.09 10.70 2.34
C ILE A 54 0.37 10.61 1.86
N SER A 55 0.71 9.58 1.07
CA SER A 55 2.07 9.37 0.56
C SER A 55 2.62 10.59 -0.20
N PRO A 56 1.91 11.15 -1.20
CA PRO A 56 2.47 12.27 -1.96
C PRO A 56 2.63 13.54 -1.13
N ILE A 57 1.71 13.80 -0.20
CA ILE A 57 1.81 14.93 0.74
C ILE A 57 3.08 14.78 1.59
N TRP A 58 3.33 13.58 2.12
CA TRP A 58 4.50 13.31 2.94
C TRP A 58 5.80 13.46 2.13
N ILE A 59 5.85 12.87 0.93
CA ILE A 59 7.00 12.98 0.01
C ILE A 59 7.30 14.44 -0.33
N PHE A 60 6.26 15.25 -0.57
CA PHE A 60 6.43 16.67 -0.88
C PHE A 60 7.03 17.45 0.28
N ILE A 61 6.48 17.31 1.49
CA ILE A 61 6.98 17.95 2.71
C ILE A 61 8.44 17.57 2.95
N CYS A 62 8.72 16.28 2.86
CA CYS A 62 10.05 15.71 2.99
C CYS A 62 11.05 16.29 1.97
N SER A 63 10.68 16.32 0.69
CA SER A 63 11.52 16.86 -0.39
C SER A 63 11.81 18.35 -0.18
N PHE A 64 10.80 19.11 0.24
CA PHE A 64 10.94 20.53 0.54
C PHE A 64 11.91 20.79 1.70
N LEU A 65 11.79 20.03 2.79
CA LEU A 65 12.70 20.11 3.95
C LEU A 65 14.14 19.71 3.58
N SER A 66 14.33 18.67 2.78
CA SER A 66 15.66 18.25 2.31
C SER A 66 16.32 19.25 1.39
N GLY A 67 15.53 19.92 0.53
CA GLY A 67 16.00 21.02 -0.32
C GLY A 67 16.41 22.25 0.48
N LEU A 68 15.62 22.63 1.50
CA LEU A 68 15.95 23.76 2.38
C LEU A 68 17.24 23.50 3.19
N ALA A 69 17.49 22.26 3.58
CA ALA A 69 18.70 21.86 4.29
C ALA A 69 19.95 21.76 3.40
N GLY A 70 19.83 21.95 2.07
CA GLY A 70 20.95 21.86 1.13
C GLY A 70 21.57 20.47 0.99
N SER A 71 20.87 19.42 1.46
CA SER A 71 21.42 18.06 1.54
C SER A 71 21.11 17.23 0.30
N ALA A 72 22.06 17.20 -0.64
CA ALA A 72 21.90 16.47 -1.91
C ALA A 72 21.65 14.96 -1.71
N ASP A 73 22.30 14.35 -0.73
CA ASP A 73 22.16 12.92 -0.43
C ASP A 73 20.77 12.58 0.12
N ALA A 74 20.22 13.44 0.99
CA ALA A 74 18.88 13.24 1.54
C ALA A 74 17.81 13.40 0.45
N LEU A 75 17.99 14.33 -0.49
CA LEU A 75 17.13 14.48 -1.66
C LEU A 75 17.14 13.22 -2.53
N ARG A 76 18.32 12.69 -2.88
CA ARG A 76 18.46 11.46 -3.67
C ARG A 76 17.77 10.27 -2.98
N PHE A 77 17.99 10.10 -1.68
CA PHE A 77 17.34 9.06 -0.90
C PHE A 77 15.80 9.22 -0.88
N THR A 78 15.30 10.45 -0.71
CA THR A 78 13.86 10.77 -0.72
C THR A 78 13.19 10.34 -2.01
N VAL A 79 13.82 10.65 -3.15
CA VAL A 79 13.28 10.29 -4.47
C VAL A 79 13.21 8.78 -4.60
N ILE A 80 14.29 8.04 -4.30
CA ILE A 80 14.30 6.57 -4.39
C ILE A 80 13.27 5.95 -3.46
N ALA A 81 13.21 6.40 -2.20
CA ALA A 81 12.24 5.93 -1.22
C ALA A 81 10.80 6.15 -1.70
N SER A 82 10.51 7.33 -2.27
CA SER A 82 9.19 7.66 -2.80
C SER A 82 8.75 6.72 -3.92
N TYR A 83 9.65 6.38 -4.84
CA TYR A 83 9.38 5.44 -5.93
C TYR A 83 9.05 4.04 -5.40
N ILE A 84 9.84 3.54 -4.45
CA ILE A 84 9.62 2.22 -3.84
C ILE A 84 8.26 2.19 -3.15
N THR A 85 7.95 3.20 -2.34
CA THR A 85 6.69 3.26 -1.62
C THR A 85 5.49 3.36 -2.56
N MET A 86 5.58 4.19 -3.61
CA MET A 86 4.51 4.31 -4.60
C MET A 86 4.28 2.99 -5.34
N PHE A 87 5.36 2.30 -5.73
CA PHE A 87 5.30 0.99 -6.38
C PHE A 87 4.59 -0.04 -5.48
N ILE A 88 4.96 -0.10 -4.20
CA ILE A 88 4.31 -0.98 -3.21
C ILE A 88 2.79 -0.73 -3.17
N TYR A 89 2.35 0.52 -3.04
CA TYR A 89 0.93 0.83 -2.98
C TYR A 89 0.20 0.53 -4.29
N ILE A 90 0.81 0.79 -5.44
CA ILE A 90 0.24 0.45 -6.75
C ILE A 90 0.00 -1.06 -6.84
N VAL A 91 0.97 -1.89 -6.45
CA VAL A 91 0.82 -3.34 -6.44
C VAL A 91 -0.34 -3.77 -5.53
N ILE A 92 -0.45 -3.21 -4.32
CA ILE A 92 -1.55 -3.52 -3.41
C ILE A 92 -2.91 -3.12 -4.02
N ILE A 93 -3.00 -1.93 -4.63
CA ILE A 93 -4.24 -1.42 -5.24
C ILE A 93 -4.69 -2.35 -6.38
N VAL A 94 -3.78 -2.74 -7.27
CA VAL A 94 -4.10 -3.65 -8.39
C VAL A 94 -4.62 -4.98 -7.88
N ILE A 95 -3.95 -5.58 -6.88
CA ILE A 95 -4.40 -6.85 -6.29
C ILE A 95 -5.78 -6.67 -5.63
N CYS A 96 -5.99 -5.59 -4.89
CA CYS A 96 -7.28 -5.31 -4.24
C CYS A 96 -8.41 -5.09 -5.24
N ALA A 97 -8.14 -4.41 -6.37
CA ALA A 97 -9.11 -4.17 -7.42
C ALA A 97 -9.54 -5.48 -8.08
N VAL A 98 -8.58 -6.32 -8.48
CA VAL A 98 -8.84 -7.65 -9.04
C VAL A 98 -9.57 -8.54 -8.04
N GLY A 99 -9.18 -8.50 -6.76
CA GLY A 99 -9.83 -9.24 -5.69
C GLY A 99 -11.29 -8.84 -5.48
N THR A 100 -11.59 -7.53 -5.55
CA THR A 100 -12.94 -6.98 -5.41
C THR A 100 -13.83 -7.38 -6.59
N ASP A 101 -13.32 -7.29 -7.82
CA ASP A 101 -14.06 -7.70 -9.01
C ASP A 101 -14.41 -9.20 -8.97
N LYS A 102 -13.42 -10.05 -8.69
CA LYS A 102 -13.65 -11.50 -8.53
C LYS A 102 -14.65 -11.81 -7.42
N LYS A 103 -14.58 -11.13 -6.27
CA LYS A 103 -15.55 -11.28 -5.18
C LYS A 103 -16.98 -10.96 -5.67
N ASN A 104 -17.15 -9.85 -6.39
CA ASN A 104 -18.45 -9.44 -6.91
C ASN A 104 -19.00 -10.43 -7.94
N ILE A 105 -18.15 -11.01 -8.81
CA ILE A 105 -18.55 -12.05 -9.76
C ILE A 105 -19.06 -13.30 -9.03
N ILE A 106 -18.35 -13.76 -7.99
CA ILE A 106 -18.74 -14.95 -7.21
C ILE A 106 -20.09 -14.72 -6.52
N ILE A 107 -20.28 -13.57 -5.86
CA ILE A 107 -21.54 -13.22 -5.18
C ILE A 107 -22.70 -13.15 -6.19
N ARG A 108 -22.49 -12.53 -7.36
CA ARG A 108 -23.52 -12.46 -8.41
C ARG A 108 -23.91 -13.83 -8.96
N ARG A 109 -22.97 -14.77 -9.07
CA ARG A 109 -23.28 -16.15 -9.48
C ARG A 109 -24.10 -16.87 -8.42
N ASN A 110 -23.72 -16.74 -7.15
CA ASN A 110 -24.43 -17.39 -6.04
C ASN A 110 -25.85 -16.84 -5.83
N ASN A 111 -26.09 -15.55 -6.11
CA ASN A 111 -27.43 -14.95 -5.99
C ASN A 111 -28.34 -15.17 -7.21
N LYS A 112 -27.82 -15.72 -8.30
CA LYS A 112 -28.61 -16.06 -9.51
C LYS A 112 -29.10 -17.52 -9.51
N ILE A 113 -28.70 -18.29 -8.50
CA ILE A 113 -29.17 -19.65 -8.20
C ILE A 113 -30.28 -19.52 -7.17
#